data_AF-A0A5S3UT80-F1
#
_entry.id   AF-A0A5S3UT80-F1
#
_cell.length_a   1.000
_cell.length_b   1.000
_cell.length_c   1.000
_cell.angle_alpha   90.00
_cell.angle_beta   90.00
_cell.angle_gamma   90.00
#
_symmetry.space_group_name_H-M   'P 1'
#
loop_
_entity.id
_entity.type
_entity.pdbx_description
1 polymer ?
#
loop_
_entity_poly.entity_id
_entity_poly.type
_entity_poly.pdbx_seq_one_letter_code
_entity_poly.pdbx_strand_id
1 'polypeptide(L)'
;MYRISELAAQLGLARSTLLYYEKRGLICGSRASNGYRVYGEQDLQKLRLLQQLQAGGLTLSECKQALEARLDRTVLSNRLAELESEIAHKQQAHTLLSALLGRGSLRDWHAQADKLAPDAHRNWLEQQGFDEQQTLYLKWLSKDMNEHDTYMADFMAVFHRLERWGPGSNTDTRKALTHIPFTPNTVLDIGCGKGFATELLAQQTQAQITAVDNEAQAIDSLAARLKHAELDARVTPLCASMTALPFQSGSFDLLWAESSAYIMGFEAALNAWRPLLRSAGCLMVSDLVWLNETPSQEAITFWQQEYPDMQTVAVRLAQIEQAGFRVLSHFTLSEQAWADYYGPLKAEVEQRLSHQPDSAALQDMAREIAIYERYLGEFGYQMFVLQSSD
;
A
#
# COMPACT_ATOMS: atom_id res chain seq x y z
N MET A 1 -50.40 3.91 40.71
CA MET A 1 -51.29 3.28 39.70
C MET A 1 -51.54 4.29 38.60
N TYR A 2 -51.45 3.87 37.35
CA TYR A 2 -51.47 4.74 36.17
C TYR A 2 -52.63 4.39 35.26
N ARG A 3 -53.31 5.39 34.69
CA ARG A 3 -54.15 5.21 33.50
C ARG A 3 -53.27 5.05 32.27
N ILE A 4 -53.80 4.45 31.21
CA ILE A 4 -53.04 4.24 29.96
C ILE A 4 -52.46 5.52 29.36
N SER A 5 -53.16 6.66 29.52
CA SER A 5 -52.69 7.98 29.06
C SER A 5 -51.52 8.51 29.89
N GLU A 6 -51.51 8.25 31.20
CA GLU A 6 -50.42 8.65 32.10
C GLU A 6 -49.18 7.78 31.84
N LEU A 7 -49.39 6.48 31.60
CA LEU A 7 -48.35 5.52 31.23
C LEU A 7 -47.72 5.87 29.87
N ALA A 8 -48.54 6.26 28.90
CA ALA A 8 -48.09 6.73 27.58
C ALA A 8 -47.19 7.97 27.70
N ALA A 9 -47.62 8.95 28.50
CA ALA A 9 -46.88 10.19 28.73
C ALA A 9 -45.52 9.92 29.41
N GLN A 10 -45.47 9.06 30.42
CA GLN A 10 -44.22 8.74 31.11
C GLN A 10 -43.19 7.98 30.25
N LEU A 11 -43.65 7.24 29.25
CA LEU A 11 -42.78 6.42 28.38
C LEU A 11 -42.49 7.09 27.03
N GLY A 12 -43.11 8.25 26.74
CA GLY A 12 -43.02 8.91 25.45
C GLY A 12 -43.62 8.09 24.30
N LEU A 13 -44.59 7.20 24.59
CA LEU A 13 -45.19 6.29 23.61
C LEU A 13 -46.61 6.73 23.25
N ALA A 14 -47.04 6.40 22.03
CA ALA A 14 -48.43 6.57 21.65
C ALA A 14 -49.33 5.61 22.45
N ARG A 15 -50.54 6.06 22.81
CA ARG A 15 -51.54 5.21 23.48
C ARG A 15 -51.86 3.94 22.68
N SER A 16 -51.86 4.02 21.34
CA SER A 16 -52.04 2.89 20.44
C SER A 16 -50.96 1.82 20.60
N THR A 17 -49.70 2.21 20.83
CA THR A 17 -48.58 1.31 21.09
C THR A 17 -48.77 0.53 22.39
N LEU A 18 -49.23 1.20 23.45
CA LEU A 18 -49.52 0.52 24.73
C LEU A 18 -50.71 -0.44 24.64
N LEU A 19 -51.77 -0.07 23.91
CA LEU A 19 -52.90 -0.98 23.63
C LEU A 19 -52.46 -2.20 22.82
N TYR A 20 -51.53 -2.01 21.88
CA TYR A 20 -50.94 -3.10 21.12
C TYR A 20 -50.11 -4.04 21.99
N TYR A 21 -49.31 -3.49 22.91
CA TYR A 21 -48.53 -4.27 23.87
C TYR A 21 -49.43 -5.07 24.81
N GLU A 22 -50.53 -4.46 25.28
CA GLU A 22 -51.54 -5.15 26.07
C GLU A 22 -52.21 -6.29 25.27
N LYS A 23 -52.57 -6.05 24.01
CA LYS A 23 -53.14 -7.10 23.11
C LYS A 23 -52.17 -8.27 22.90
N ARG A 24 -50.86 -8.02 22.94
CA ARG A 24 -49.81 -9.05 22.85
C ARG A 24 -49.44 -9.68 24.19
N GLY A 25 -50.10 -9.26 25.27
CA GLY A 25 -49.93 -9.82 26.62
C GLY A 25 -48.63 -9.40 27.31
N LEU A 26 -48.04 -8.26 26.93
CA LEU A 26 -46.81 -7.73 27.55
C LEU A 26 -47.09 -6.98 28.86
N ILE A 27 -48.28 -6.39 28.95
CA ILE A 27 -48.81 -5.74 30.15
C ILE A 27 -50.27 -6.17 30.32
N CYS A 28 -50.80 -6.11 31.54
CA CYS A 28 -52.19 -6.45 31.81
C CYS A 28 -52.78 -5.45 32.81
N GLY A 29 -53.66 -4.56 32.34
CA GLY A 29 -54.34 -3.61 33.23
C GLY A 29 -55.41 -4.29 34.08
N SER A 30 -55.41 -4.01 35.38
CA SER A 30 -56.50 -4.43 36.28
C SER A 30 -57.66 -3.44 36.22
N ARG A 31 -58.89 -3.90 36.46
CA ARG A 31 -60.06 -3.01 36.52
C ARG A 31 -60.19 -2.44 37.93
N ALA A 32 -60.16 -1.12 38.05
CA ALA A 32 -60.50 -0.43 39.29
C ALA A 32 -62.02 -0.45 39.53
N SER A 33 -62.44 -0.16 40.77
CA SER A 33 -63.86 -0.11 41.18
C SER A 33 -64.72 0.86 40.36
N ASN A 34 -64.09 1.82 39.68
CA ASN A 34 -64.72 2.79 38.78
C ASN A 34 -64.80 2.32 37.30
N GLY A 35 -64.46 1.07 37.00
CA GLY A 35 -64.54 0.47 35.67
C GLY A 35 -63.36 0.79 34.73
N TYR A 36 -62.45 1.69 35.10
CA TYR A 36 -61.26 2.02 34.30
C TYR A 36 -60.15 0.98 34.47
N ARG A 37 -59.35 0.78 33.42
CA ARG A 37 -58.10 0.00 33.49
C ARG A 37 -57.01 0.84 34.15
N VAL A 38 -56.34 0.25 35.13
CA VAL A 38 -55.20 0.83 35.83
C VAL A 38 -54.00 -0.11 35.76
N TYR A 39 -52.81 0.46 35.64
CA TYR A 39 -51.53 -0.24 35.53
C TYR A 39 -50.68 0.06 36.75
N GLY A 40 -49.92 -0.93 37.21
CA GLY A 40 -49.05 -0.81 38.39
C GLY A 40 -47.67 -0.26 38.03
N GLU A 41 -46.86 -0.03 39.07
CA GLU A 41 -45.42 0.25 38.91
C GLU A 41 -44.68 -0.87 38.18
N GLN A 42 -45.09 -2.13 38.39
CA GLN A 42 -44.48 -3.27 37.72
C GLN A 42 -44.69 -3.24 36.20
N ASP A 43 -45.86 -2.77 35.72
CA ASP A 43 -46.12 -2.62 34.28
C ASP A 43 -45.23 -1.53 33.68
N LEU A 44 -45.05 -0.42 34.40
CA LEU A 44 -44.15 0.66 34.00
C LEU A 44 -42.70 0.18 33.91
N GLN A 45 -42.21 -0.58 34.90
CA GLN A 45 -40.85 -1.14 34.88
C GLN A 45 -40.67 -2.14 33.73
N LYS A 46 -41.66 -3.02 33.49
CA LYS A 46 -41.64 -3.96 32.35
C LYS A 46 -41.59 -3.24 31.02
N LEU A 47 -42.35 -2.16 30.85
CA LEU A 47 -42.35 -1.36 29.62
C LEU A 47 -41.03 -0.62 29.41
N ARG A 48 -40.40 -0.10 30.48
CA ARG A 48 -39.06 0.50 30.39
C ARG A 48 -38.02 -0.52 29.96
N LEU A 49 -38.05 -1.72 30.55
CA LEU A 49 -37.15 -2.81 30.15
C LEU A 49 -37.40 -3.23 28.68
N LEU A 50 -38.66 -3.27 28.25
CA LEU A 50 -39.02 -3.55 26.87
C LEU A 50 -38.46 -2.50 25.90
N GLN A 51 -38.50 -1.21 26.25
CA GLN A 51 -37.87 -0.14 25.44
C GLN A 51 -36.36 -0.32 25.33
N GLN A 52 -35.68 -0.74 26.41
CA GLN A 52 -34.24 -1.02 26.40
C GLN A 52 -33.90 -2.20 25.48
N LEU A 53 -34.67 -3.28 25.54
CA LEU A 53 -34.50 -4.43 24.66
C LEU A 53 -34.74 -4.06 23.19
N GLN A 54 -35.78 -3.27 22.91
CA GLN A 54 -36.05 -2.79 21.55
C GLN A 54 -34.94 -1.87 21.01
N ALA A 55 -34.32 -1.05 21.87
CA ALA A 55 -33.19 -0.22 21.49
C ALA A 55 -31.95 -1.04 21.08
N GLY A 56 -31.82 -2.27 21.59
CA GLY A 56 -30.82 -3.25 21.16
C GLY A 56 -31.16 -3.99 19.86
N GLY A 57 -32.21 -3.60 19.13
CA GLY A 57 -32.61 -4.20 17.85
C GLY A 57 -33.50 -5.44 17.95
N LEU A 58 -33.98 -5.79 19.14
CA LEU A 58 -34.88 -6.92 19.33
C LEU A 58 -36.31 -6.58 18.88
N THR A 59 -36.93 -7.51 18.15
CA THR A 59 -38.35 -7.43 17.80
C THR A 59 -39.21 -7.58 19.05
N LEU A 60 -40.47 -7.14 18.98
CA LEU A 60 -41.38 -7.23 20.12
C LEU A 60 -41.62 -8.69 20.59
N SER A 61 -41.53 -9.66 19.68
CA SER A 61 -41.64 -11.09 20.03
C SER A 61 -40.42 -11.57 20.82
N GLU A 62 -39.22 -11.17 20.41
CA GLU A 62 -37.98 -11.52 21.10
C GLU A 62 -37.88 -10.79 22.45
N CYS A 63 -38.32 -9.53 22.55
CA CYS A 63 -38.43 -8.82 23.82
C CYS A 63 -39.35 -9.56 24.79
N LYS A 64 -40.48 -10.10 24.31
CA LYS A 64 -41.39 -10.90 25.12
C LYS A 64 -40.70 -12.17 25.63
N GLN A 65 -40.01 -12.90 24.76
CA GLN A 65 -39.27 -14.10 25.12
C GLN A 65 -38.14 -13.81 26.11
N ALA A 66 -37.46 -12.66 25.98
CA ALA A 66 -36.43 -12.22 26.92
C ALA A 66 -37.02 -11.95 28.32
N LEU A 67 -38.15 -11.25 28.39
CA LEU A 67 -38.87 -10.99 29.64
C LEU A 67 -39.38 -12.28 30.32
N GLU A 68 -39.64 -13.33 29.53
CA GLU A 68 -40.05 -14.66 30.02
C GLU A 68 -38.86 -15.61 30.27
N ALA A 69 -37.61 -15.13 30.15
CA ALA A 69 -36.38 -15.93 30.25
C ALA A 69 -36.32 -17.14 29.28
N ARG A 70 -36.94 -16.99 28.11
CA ARG A 70 -37.06 -18.00 27.04
C ARG A 70 -36.28 -17.64 25.77
N LEU A 71 -35.58 -16.51 25.77
CA LEU A 71 -34.84 -16.08 24.59
C LEU A 71 -33.59 -16.94 24.39
N ASP A 72 -33.47 -17.52 23.20
CA ASP A 72 -32.29 -18.29 22.82
C ASP A 72 -31.07 -17.35 22.67
N ARG A 73 -29.94 -17.77 23.23
CA ARG A 73 -28.65 -17.07 23.09
C ARG A 73 -28.22 -16.97 21.63
N THR A 74 -28.64 -17.88 20.76
CA THR A 74 -28.33 -17.84 19.32
C THR A 74 -28.92 -16.59 18.65
N VAL A 75 -30.14 -16.17 19.05
CA VAL A 75 -30.79 -14.97 18.51
C VAL A 75 -30.01 -13.72 18.88
N LEU A 76 -29.55 -13.63 20.13
CA LEU A 76 -28.71 -12.52 20.58
C LEU A 76 -27.34 -12.50 19.88
N SER A 77 -26.73 -13.66 19.68
CA SER A 77 -25.45 -13.79 18.97
C SER A 77 -25.56 -13.34 17.52
N ASN A 78 -26.62 -13.73 16.82
CA ASN A 78 -26.83 -13.35 15.42
C ASN A 78 -27.06 -11.84 15.29
N ARG A 79 -27.87 -11.25 16.19
CA ARG A 79 -28.10 -9.80 16.21
C ARG A 79 -26.83 -9.01 16.51
N LEU A 80 -26.01 -9.51 17.42
CA LEU A 80 -24.73 -8.88 17.72
C LEU A 80 -23.80 -8.90 16.50
N ALA A 81 -23.70 -10.04 15.80
CA ALA A 81 -22.90 -10.15 14.58
C ALA A 81 -23.38 -9.22 13.46
N GLU A 82 -24.70 -9.06 13.28
CA GLU A 82 -25.28 -8.09 12.34
C GLU A 82 -24.89 -6.65 12.71
N LEU A 83 -25.01 -6.27 13.99
CA LEU A 83 -24.64 -4.93 14.47
C LEU A 83 -23.13 -4.66 14.31
N GLU A 84 -22.29 -5.65 14.60
CA GLU A 84 -20.84 -5.55 14.40
C GLU A 84 -20.50 -5.31 12.92
N SER A 85 -21.20 -5.99 12.00
CA SER A 85 -21.05 -5.78 10.56
C SER A 85 -21.48 -4.36 10.14
N GLU A 86 -22.61 -3.87 10.65
CA GLU A 86 -23.08 -2.50 10.37
C GLU A 86 -22.12 -1.44 10.92
N ILE A 87 -21.57 -1.64 12.12
CA ILE A 87 -20.58 -0.74 12.73
C ILE A 87 -19.32 -0.71 11.87
N ALA A 88 -18.79 -1.86 11.46
CA ALA A 88 -17.61 -1.93 10.61
C ALA A 88 -17.84 -1.18 9.28
N HIS A 89 -19.00 -1.36 8.66
CA HIS A 89 -19.35 -0.66 7.42
C HIS A 89 -19.47 0.85 7.60
N LYS A 90 -20.12 1.30 8.69
CA LYS A 90 -20.23 2.74 9.00
C LYS A 90 -18.88 3.37 9.35
N GLN A 91 -18.00 2.62 10.02
CA GLN A 91 -16.63 3.06 10.31
C GLN A 91 -15.82 3.22 9.02
N GLN A 92 -15.90 2.27 8.09
CA GLN A 92 -15.27 2.40 6.76
C GLN A 92 -15.76 3.63 6.00
N ALA A 93 -17.08 3.85 5.96
CA ALA A 93 -17.67 5.03 5.33
C ALA A 93 -17.22 6.33 6.00
N HIS A 94 -17.16 6.36 7.34
CA HIS A 94 -16.63 7.51 8.08
C HIS A 94 -15.17 7.78 7.74
N THR A 95 -14.32 6.75 7.72
CA THR A 95 -12.90 6.88 7.37
C THR A 95 -12.74 7.45 5.97
N LEU A 96 -13.47 6.93 4.99
CA LEU A 96 -13.47 7.46 3.62
C LEU A 96 -13.87 8.93 3.56
N LEU A 97 -15.01 9.29 4.17
CA LEU A 97 -15.51 10.67 4.13
C LEU A 97 -14.59 11.63 4.90
N SER A 98 -14.05 11.20 6.04
CA SER A 98 -13.07 11.97 6.80
C SER A 98 -11.81 12.22 5.97
N ALA A 99 -11.35 11.22 5.24
CA ALA A 99 -10.17 11.30 4.40
C ALA A 99 -10.38 12.19 3.16
N LEU A 100 -11.54 12.09 2.51
CA LEU A 100 -11.94 12.99 1.41
C LEU A 100 -12.12 14.44 1.85
N LEU A 101 -12.45 14.68 3.12
CA LEU A 101 -12.54 16.03 3.72
C LEU A 101 -11.20 16.55 4.25
N GLY A 102 -10.14 15.79 4.06
CA GLY A 102 -8.79 16.12 4.47
C GLY A 102 -8.49 16.05 5.95
N ARG A 103 -9.18 15.15 6.64
CA ARG A 103 -9.05 14.92 8.08
C ARG A 103 -8.51 13.52 8.39
N GLY A 104 -7.94 12.83 7.41
CA GLY A 104 -7.37 11.49 7.55
C GLY A 104 -6.86 10.92 6.23
N SER A 105 -6.19 9.76 6.31
CA SER A 105 -5.48 9.18 5.17
C SER A 105 -6.41 8.52 4.14
N LEU A 106 -6.13 8.77 2.86
CA LEU A 106 -6.79 8.12 1.70
C LEU A 106 -6.07 6.85 1.21
N ARG A 107 -5.02 6.40 1.91
CA ARG A 107 -4.17 5.25 1.52
C ARG A 107 -4.96 4.01 1.13
N ASP A 108 -5.73 3.49 2.08
CA ASP A 108 -6.44 2.22 1.92
C ASP A 108 -7.51 2.32 0.83
N TRP A 109 -8.07 3.52 0.66
CA TRP A 109 -9.02 3.78 -0.40
C TRP A 109 -8.35 3.77 -1.77
N HIS A 110 -7.20 4.43 -1.95
CA HIS A 110 -6.46 4.37 -3.22
C HIS A 110 -6.05 2.95 -3.59
N ALA A 111 -5.54 2.18 -2.63
CA ALA A 111 -5.16 0.80 -2.86
C ALA A 111 -6.38 -0.06 -3.30
N GLN A 112 -7.55 0.15 -2.68
CA GLN A 112 -8.77 -0.53 -3.10
C GLN A 112 -9.31 -0.03 -4.43
N ALA A 113 -9.26 1.27 -4.69
CA ALA A 113 -9.75 1.89 -5.92
C ALA A 113 -8.91 1.45 -7.12
N ASP A 114 -7.58 1.40 -7.01
CA ASP A 114 -6.67 0.90 -8.06
C ASP A 114 -6.96 -0.58 -8.37
N LYS A 115 -7.29 -1.38 -7.35
CA LYS A 115 -7.64 -2.80 -7.55
C LYS A 115 -9.02 -3.01 -8.19
N LEU A 116 -10.02 -2.22 -7.78
CA LEU A 116 -11.41 -2.41 -8.19
C LEU A 116 -11.75 -1.70 -9.51
N ALA A 117 -11.17 -0.54 -9.75
CA ALA A 117 -11.49 0.33 -10.88
C ALA A 117 -10.26 1.18 -11.29
N PRO A 118 -9.17 0.56 -11.75
CA PRO A 118 -7.90 1.25 -12.02
C PRO A 118 -8.03 2.42 -12.99
N ASP A 119 -8.75 2.24 -14.11
CA ASP A 119 -8.91 3.28 -15.12
C ASP A 119 -9.73 4.48 -14.60
N ALA A 120 -10.78 4.20 -13.81
CA ALA A 120 -11.61 5.25 -13.23
C ALA A 120 -10.85 6.01 -12.14
N HIS A 121 -10.04 5.31 -11.34
CA HIS A 121 -9.18 5.91 -10.33
C HIS A 121 -8.09 6.78 -10.94
N ARG A 122 -7.41 6.31 -12.01
CA ARG A 122 -6.44 7.10 -12.77
C ARG A 122 -7.07 8.36 -13.36
N ASN A 123 -8.19 8.24 -14.08
CA ASN A 123 -8.89 9.39 -14.66
C ASN A 123 -9.33 10.40 -13.58
N TRP A 124 -9.73 9.91 -12.41
CA TRP A 124 -10.11 10.78 -11.29
C TRP A 124 -8.90 11.54 -10.74
N LEU A 125 -7.73 10.90 -10.61
CA LEU A 125 -6.48 11.58 -10.21
C LEU A 125 -6.09 12.65 -11.23
N GLU A 126 -6.13 12.34 -12.52
CA GLU A 126 -5.84 13.30 -13.59
C GLU A 126 -6.77 14.53 -13.52
N GLN A 127 -8.07 14.33 -13.23
CA GLN A 127 -9.05 15.42 -13.10
C GLN A 127 -8.83 16.30 -11.86
N GLN A 128 -8.21 15.78 -10.80
CA GLN A 128 -7.81 16.56 -9.62
C GLN A 128 -6.52 17.36 -9.85
N GLY A 129 -5.93 17.29 -11.05
CA GLY A 129 -4.75 18.06 -11.44
C GLY A 129 -3.43 17.35 -11.19
N PHE A 130 -3.46 16.05 -10.87
CA PHE A 130 -2.24 15.25 -10.77
C PHE A 130 -1.73 14.88 -12.16
N ASP A 131 -0.46 15.15 -12.45
CA ASP A 131 0.19 14.63 -13.65
C ASP A 131 0.55 13.14 -13.50
N GLU A 132 1.05 12.52 -14.57
CA GLU A 132 1.39 11.09 -14.55
C GLU A 132 2.53 10.76 -13.56
N GLN A 133 3.47 11.68 -13.35
CA GLN A 133 4.54 11.52 -12.36
C GLN A 133 3.93 11.52 -10.95
N GLN A 134 3.06 12.49 -10.63
CA GLN A 134 2.37 12.59 -9.36
C GLN A 134 1.42 11.41 -9.11
N THR A 135 0.80 10.86 -10.15
CA THR A 135 -0.03 9.64 -10.09
C THR A 135 0.80 8.42 -9.72
N LEU A 136 2.01 8.28 -10.27
CA LEU A 136 2.97 7.24 -9.87
C LEU A 136 3.52 7.47 -8.46
N TYR A 137 3.77 8.74 -8.07
CA TYR A 137 4.15 9.09 -6.70
C TYR A 137 3.03 8.82 -5.69
N LEU A 138 1.76 8.98 -6.04
CA LEU A 138 0.62 8.61 -5.19
C LEU A 138 0.50 7.08 -5.04
N LYS A 139 0.80 6.32 -6.11
CA LYS A 139 0.93 4.85 -6.03
C LYS A 139 2.08 4.43 -5.12
N TRP A 140 3.20 5.15 -5.15
CA TRP A 140 4.42 4.83 -4.40
C TRP A 140 4.36 5.27 -2.94
N LEU A 141 3.83 6.46 -2.66
CA LEU A 141 3.88 7.05 -1.33
C LEU A 141 2.74 6.62 -0.43
N SER A 142 1.63 6.12 -0.97
CA SER A 142 0.53 5.62 -0.15
C SER A 142 0.06 6.65 0.91
N LYS A 143 0.25 7.96 0.65
CA LYS A 143 0.18 9.02 1.67
C LYS A 143 -0.84 10.09 1.35
N ASP A 144 -1.24 10.74 2.43
CA ASP A 144 -2.42 11.59 2.57
C ASP A 144 -2.44 12.73 1.54
N MET A 145 -3.50 12.80 0.73
CA MET A 145 -3.64 13.76 -0.38
C MET A 145 -3.62 15.22 0.09
N ASN A 146 -3.89 15.47 1.37
CA ASN A 146 -4.09 16.83 1.89
C ASN A 146 -2.80 17.56 2.24
N GLU A 147 -1.68 16.84 2.29
CA GLU A 147 -0.35 17.37 2.55
C GLU A 147 0.64 17.02 1.43
N HIS A 148 0.14 16.53 0.29
CA HIS A 148 0.94 15.98 -0.80
C HIS A 148 2.03 16.95 -1.29
N ASP A 149 1.71 18.22 -1.56
CA ASP A 149 2.70 19.17 -2.08
C ASP A 149 3.84 19.44 -1.09
N THR A 150 3.50 19.62 0.20
CA THR A 150 4.50 19.83 1.27
C THR A 150 5.32 18.56 1.49
N TYR A 151 4.66 17.41 1.55
CA TYR A 151 5.31 16.12 1.67
C TYR A 151 6.30 15.90 0.52
N MET A 152 5.88 16.14 -0.73
CA MET A 152 6.71 15.99 -1.91
C MET A 152 7.87 16.98 -1.94
N ALA A 153 7.65 18.22 -1.52
CA ALA A 153 8.69 19.22 -1.42
C ALA A 153 9.78 18.80 -0.41
N ASP A 154 9.38 18.35 0.78
CA ASP A 154 10.30 17.87 1.81
C ASP A 154 11.02 16.59 1.37
N PHE A 155 10.28 15.67 0.72
CA PHE A 155 10.81 14.44 0.17
C PHE A 155 11.91 14.71 -0.86
N MET A 156 11.61 15.53 -1.88
CA MET A 156 12.54 15.86 -2.95
C MET A 156 13.73 16.69 -2.43
N ALA A 157 13.52 17.52 -1.41
CA ALA A 157 14.61 18.28 -0.81
C ALA A 157 15.71 17.38 -0.19
N VAL A 158 15.35 16.17 0.27
CA VAL A 158 16.31 15.12 0.67
C VAL A 158 16.88 14.44 -0.57
N PHE A 159 16.03 13.87 -1.43
CA PHE A 159 16.44 12.99 -2.55
C PHE A 159 17.27 13.70 -3.63
N HIS A 160 17.11 15.01 -3.81
CA HIS A 160 17.94 15.80 -4.72
C HIS A 160 19.42 15.82 -4.29
N ARG A 161 19.70 15.78 -2.97
CA ARG A 161 21.06 15.79 -2.43
C ARG A 161 21.70 14.41 -2.41
N LEU A 162 20.90 13.35 -2.42
CA LEU A 162 21.41 12.00 -2.45
C LEU A 162 21.99 11.67 -3.81
N GLU A 163 23.13 11.00 -3.81
CA GLU A 163 23.72 10.45 -5.02
C GLU A 163 22.88 9.27 -5.54
N ARG A 164 22.48 8.36 -4.64
CA ARG A 164 21.70 7.16 -4.97
C ARG A 164 20.26 7.31 -4.52
N TRP A 165 19.34 6.70 -5.28
CA TRP A 165 17.90 6.66 -4.94
C TRP A 165 17.44 5.29 -4.45
N GLY A 166 18.37 4.37 -4.23
CA GLY A 166 18.13 3.10 -3.59
C GLY A 166 19.44 2.38 -3.27
N PRO A 167 19.38 1.25 -2.54
CA PRO A 167 20.54 0.41 -2.25
C PRO A 167 21.22 -0.08 -3.54
N GLY A 168 22.55 -0.03 -3.57
CA GLY A 168 23.35 -0.50 -4.71
C GLY A 168 24.83 -0.19 -4.55
N SER A 169 25.70 -1.03 -5.11
CA SER A 169 27.15 -0.82 -5.09
C SER A 169 27.80 -1.23 -6.40
N ASN A 170 28.91 -0.57 -6.77
CA ASN A 170 29.66 -0.94 -7.98
C ASN A 170 30.22 -2.37 -7.90
N THR A 171 30.45 -2.89 -6.69
CA THR A 171 30.92 -4.26 -6.48
C THR A 171 29.84 -5.27 -6.84
N ASP A 172 28.60 -5.04 -6.38
CA ASP A 172 27.47 -5.92 -6.64
C ASP A 172 27.03 -5.84 -8.11
N THR A 173 26.94 -4.63 -8.69
CA THR A 173 26.67 -4.45 -10.13
C THR A 173 27.72 -5.17 -10.98
N ARG A 174 29.02 -5.05 -10.66
CA ARG A 174 30.09 -5.77 -11.36
C ARG A 174 29.95 -7.28 -11.21
N LYS A 175 29.64 -7.77 -10.01
CA LYS A 175 29.43 -9.19 -9.74
C LYS A 175 28.27 -9.74 -10.58
N ALA A 176 27.12 -9.06 -10.62
CA ALA A 176 26.00 -9.44 -11.47
C ALA A 176 26.41 -9.49 -12.95
N LEU A 177 27.18 -8.51 -13.42
CA LEU A 177 27.66 -8.45 -14.80
C LEU A 177 28.54 -9.66 -15.16
N THR A 178 29.34 -10.19 -14.21
CA THR A 178 30.17 -11.39 -14.47
C THR A 178 29.37 -12.67 -14.72
N HIS A 179 28.08 -12.69 -14.35
CA HIS A 179 27.19 -13.82 -14.61
C HIS A 179 26.48 -13.74 -15.97
N ILE A 180 26.67 -12.66 -16.74
CA ILE A 180 26.19 -12.56 -18.11
C ILE A 180 27.09 -13.43 -19.01
N PRO A 181 26.53 -14.41 -19.76
CA PRO A 181 27.31 -15.43 -20.46
C PRO A 181 27.90 -14.95 -21.80
N PHE A 182 27.76 -13.66 -22.13
CA PHE A 182 28.25 -13.05 -23.36
C PHE A 182 28.66 -11.59 -23.11
N THR A 183 29.41 -11.03 -24.05
CA THR A 183 29.71 -9.59 -24.06
C THR A 183 28.52 -8.83 -24.66
N PRO A 184 27.82 -7.98 -23.90
CA PRO A 184 26.65 -7.26 -24.42
C PRO A 184 27.07 -6.21 -25.45
N ASN A 185 26.30 -6.08 -26.54
CA ASN A 185 26.48 -5.02 -27.55
C ASN A 185 25.43 -3.92 -27.40
N THR A 186 24.21 -4.27 -26.98
CA THR A 186 23.09 -3.35 -26.77
C THR A 186 22.48 -3.56 -25.40
N VAL A 187 22.46 -2.51 -24.58
CA VAL A 187 21.95 -2.53 -23.20
C VAL A 187 20.82 -1.52 -23.05
N LEU A 188 19.76 -1.90 -22.36
CA LEU A 188 18.76 -0.97 -21.84
C LEU A 188 18.81 -1.00 -20.30
N ASP A 189 19.11 0.15 -19.70
CA ASP A 189 19.07 0.37 -18.25
C ASP A 189 17.74 1.04 -17.89
N ILE A 190 16.88 0.37 -17.12
CA ILE A 190 15.48 0.72 -16.87
C ILE A 190 15.32 1.21 -15.43
N GLY A 191 14.89 2.47 -15.27
CA GLY A 191 14.89 3.15 -13.98
C GLY A 191 16.31 3.49 -13.54
N CYS A 192 17.09 4.10 -14.43
CA CYS A 192 18.52 4.32 -14.22
C CYS A 192 18.83 5.35 -13.13
N GLY A 193 17.85 6.17 -12.73
CA GLY A 193 18.03 7.31 -11.84
C GLY A 193 19.15 8.22 -12.33
N LYS A 194 20.06 8.59 -11.42
CA LYS A 194 21.26 9.38 -11.75
C LYS A 194 22.37 8.56 -12.47
N GLY A 195 22.11 7.28 -12.76
CA GLY A 195 22.91 6.36 -13.57
C GLY A 195 24.25 5.92 -12.99
N PHE A 196 24.24 5.53 -11.72
CA PHE A 196 25.40 4.87 -11.09
C PHE A 196 25.73 3.51 -11.72
N ALA A 197 24.71 2.67 -11.89
CA ALA A 197 24.86 1.40 -12.59
C ALA A 197 25.21 1.63 -14.08
N THR A 198 24.54 2.60 -14.72
CA THR A 198 24.79 2.99 -16.11
C THR A 198 26.25 3.35 -16.38
N GLU A 199 26.85 4.19 -15.54
CA GLU A 199 28.27 4.58 -15.67
C GLU A 199 29.18 3.35 -15.56
N LEU A 200 28.94 2.47 -14.59
CA LEU A 200 29.73 1.25 -14.42
C LEU A 200 29.59 0.32 -15.64
N LEU A 201 28.37 0.10 -16.12
CA LEU A 201 28.10 -0.72 -17.31
C LEU A 201 28.83 -0.14 -18.53
N ALA A 202 28.80 1.18 -18.69
CA ALA A 202 29.54 1.86 -19.75
C ALA A 202 31.06 1.66 -19.58
N GLN A 203 31.62 1.72 -18.38
CA GLN A 203 33.04 1.49 -18.13
C GLN A 203 33.48 0.03 -18.33
N GLN A 204 32.60 -0.94 -18.03
CA GLN A 204 32.94 -2.36 -18.05
C GLN A 204 32.60 -3.06 -19.38
N THR A 205 31.87 -2.39 -20.27
CA THR A 205 31.43 -2.95 -21.55
C THR A 205 31.70 -1.99 -22.71
N GLN A 206 31.68 -2.51 -23.93
CA GLN A 206 31.71 -1.70 -25.16
C GLN A 206 30.30 -1.49 -25.74
N ALA A 207 29.26 -1.81 -24.97
CA ALA A 207 27.89 -1.74 -25.43
C ALA A 207 27.45 -0.30 -25.75
N GLN A 208 26.48 -0.19 -26.65
CA GLN A 208 25.61 0.97 -26.76
C GLN A 208 24.51 0.84 -25.70
N ILE A 209 24.43 1.83 -24.81
CA ILE A 209 23.53 1.81 -23.66
C ILE A 209 22.44 2.86 -23.89
N THR A 210 21.19 2.46 -23.75
CA THR A 210 20.08 3.40 -23.56
C THR A 210 19.71 3.37 -22.09
N ALA A 211 19.66 4.51 -21.43
CA ALA A 211 19.35 4.62 -20.01
C ALA A 211 18.07 5.41 -19.82
N VAL A 212 17.06 4.79 -19.22
CA VAL A 212 15.71 5.31 -19.13
C VAL A 212 15.34 5.60 -17.69
N ASP A 213 14.80 6.78 -17.47
CA ASP A 213 14.15 7.18 -16.22
C ASP A 213 13.00 8.14 -16.53
N ASN A 214 11.99 8.21 -15.65
CA ASN A 214 10.86 9.12 -15.84
C ASN A 214 11.11 10.50 -15.24
N GLU A 215 12.20 10.70 -14.50
CA GLU A 215 12.57 11.98 -13.89
C GLU A 215 13.62 12.72 -14.74
N ALA A 216 13.21 13.84 -15.33
CA ALA A 216 14.06 14.65 -16.19
C ALA A 216 15.34 15.13 -15.48
N GLN A 217 15.25 15.47 -14.19
CA GLN A 217 16.43 15.89 -13.41
C GLN A 217 17.43 14.75 -13.21
N ALA A 218 16.96 13.50 -13.14
CA ALA A 218 17.82 12.32 -13.05
C ALA A 218 18.60 12.15 -14.36
N ILE A 219 17.90 12.29 -15.49
CA ILE A 219 18.46 12.22 -16.84
C ILE A 219 19.48 13.34 -17.08
N ASP A 220 19.22 14.56 -16.64
CA ASP A 220 20.19 15.66 -16.70
C ASP A 220 21.44 15.39 -15.87
N SER A 221 21.26 14.84 -14.65
CA SER A 221 22.36 14.45 -13.77
C SER A 221 23.20 13.33 -14.39
N LEU A 222 22.55 12.35 -15.02
CA LEU A 222 23.20 11.28 -15.77
C LEU A 222 23.98 11.83 -16.96
N ALA A 223 23.39 12.72 -17.76
CA ALA A 223 24.05 13.33 -18.91
C ALA A 223 25.32 14.11 -18.49
N ALA A 224 25.27 14.85 -17.38
CA ALA A 224 26.43 15.55 -16.83
C ALA A 224 27.53 14.57 -16.37
N ARG A 225 27.15 13.49 -15.68
CA ARG A 225 28.06 12.42 -15.25
C ARG A 225 28.75 11.76 -16.44
N LEU A 226 28.01 11.40 -17.48
CA LEU A 226 28.54 10.74 -18.67
C LEU A 226 29.53 11.62 -19.43
N LYS A 227 29.25 12.93 -19.54
CA LYS A 227 30.20 13.89 -20.13
C LYS A 227 31.48 14.00 -19.32
N HIS A 228 31.39 14.02 -17.99
CA HIS A 228 32.57 14.08 -17.13
C HIS A 228 33.43 12.81 -17.24
N ALA A 229 32.79 11.65 -17.40
CA ALA A 229 33.46 10.37 -17.58
C ALA A 229 33.86 10.06 -19.04
N GLU A 230 33.57 10.94 -19.99
CA GLU A 230 33.80 10.75 -21.44
C GLU A 230 33.11 9.49 -22.02
N LEU A 231 31.90 9.21 -21.54
CA LEU A 231 31.09 8.03 -21.91
C LEU A 231 29.84 8.39 -22.73
N ASP A 232 29.58 9.68 -22.96
CA ASP A 232 28.38 10.21 -23.61
C ASP A 232 28.23 9.80 -25.09
N ALA A 233 29.31 9.35 -25.74
CA ALA A 233 29.25 8.84 -27.10
C ALA A 233 28.59 7.44 -27.23
N ARG A 234 28.49 6.68 -26.12
CA ARG A 234 27.94 5.31 -26.10
C ARG A 234 26.71 5.15 -25.22
N VAL A 235 26.37 6.17 -24.45
CA VAL A 235 25.22 6.14 -23.54
C VAL A 235 24.23 7.21 -23.98
N THR A 236 23.00 6.78 -24.26
CA THR A 236 21.88 7.66 -24.64
C THR A 236 20.91 7.74 -23.46
N PRO A 237 20.89 8.86 -22.71
CA PRO A 237 19.88 9.11 -21.70
C PRO A 237 18.53 9.39 -22.36
N LEU A 238 17.45 8.83 -21.82
CA LEU A 238 16.09 8.99 -22.34
C LEU A 238 15.10 9.20 -21.18
N CYS A 239 14.46 10.36 -21.16
CA CYS A 239 13.35 10.61 -20.23
C CYS A 239 12.09 9.91 -20.76
N ALA A 240 11.73 8.76 -20.19
CA ALA A 240 10.56 7.97 -20.59
C ALA A 240 10.04 7.10 -19.44
N SER A 241 8.77 6.72 -19.50
CA SER A 241 8.20 5.78 -18.54
C SER A 241 8.63 4.34 -18.81
N MET A 242 9.02 3.62 -17.77
CA MET A 242 9.31 2.18 -17.84
C MET A 242 8.08 1.32 -18.15
N THR A 243 6.86 1.85 -17.99
CA THR A 243 5.60 1.17 -18.34
C THR A 243 5.26 1.26 -19.82
N ALA A 244 5.90 2.18 -20.56
CA ALA A 244 5.59 2.48 -21.96
C ALA A 244 6.88 2.72 -22.76
N LEU A 245 7.81 1.77 -22.68
CA LEU A 245 9.12 1.87 -23.33
C LEU A 245 8.97 1.91 -24.87
N PRO A 246 9.53 2.93 -25.56
CA PRO A 246 9.30 3.17 -26.99
C PRO A 246 10.23 2.34 -27.90
N PHE A 247 10.42 1.06 -27.58
CA PHE A 247 11.35 0.18 -28.29
C PHE A 247 10.64 -0.98 -28.99
N GLN A 248 11.23 -1.44 -30.10
CA GLN A 248 10.75 -2.62 -30.80
C GLN A 248 11.15 -3.89 -30.07
N SER A 249 10.38 -4.97 -30.24
CA SER A 249 10.74 -6.28 -29.70
C SER A 249 12.09 -6.75 -30.24
N GLY A 250 12.90 -7.42 -29.40
CA GLY A 250 14.21 -7.90 -29.81
C GLY A 250 15.27 -6.81 -30.04
N SER A 251 15.12 -5.65 -29.42
CA SER A 251 16.08 -4.54 -29.61
C SER A 251 17.39 -4.72 -28.84
N PHE A 252 17.36 -5.37 -27.68
CA PHE A 252 18.48 -5.40 -26.73
C PHE A 252 18.99 -6.81 -26.44
N ASP A 253 20.30 -6.93 -26.22
CA ASP A 253 20.93 -8.18 -25.75
C ASP A 253 20.85 -8.30 -24.23
N LEU A 254 20.93 -7.17 -23.52
CA LEU A 254 20.92 -7.10 -22.06
C LEU A 254 19.95 -6.01 -21.60
N LEU A 255 19.05 -6.37 -20.68
CA LEU A 255 18.29 -5.42 -19.89
C LEU A 255 18.87 -5.35 -18.48
N TRP A 256 18.89 -4.17 -17.89
CA TRP A 256 19.39 -3.92 -16.54
C TRP A 256 18.36 -3.09 -15.77
N ALA A 257 18.02 -3.51 -14.55
CA ALA A 257 17.07 -2.82 -13.71
C ALA A 257 17.43 -3.02 -12.23
N GLU A 258 18.07 -2.03 -11.61
CA GLU A 258 18.37 -2.04 -10.18
C GLU A 258 17.32 -1.23 -9.43
N SER A 259 16.63 -1.86 -8.48
CA SER A 259 15.76 -1.20 -7.50
C SER A 259 14.67 -0.34 -8.17
N SER A 260 14.10 -0.83 -9.28
CA SER A 260 13.10 -0.11 -10.08
C SER A 260 11.88 -0.95 -10.47
N ALA A 261 12.02 -2.28 -10.60
CA ALA A 261 10.95 -3.16 -11.07
C ALA A 261 9.69 -3.17 -10.18
N TYR A 262 9.84 -2.90 -8.88
CA TYR A 262 8.71 -2.82 -7.94
C TYR A 262 7.69 -1.74 -8.35
N ILE A 263 8.08 -0.71 -9.10
CA ILE A 263 7.18 0.35 -9.59
C ILE A 263 6.09 -0.22 -10.49
N MET A 264 6.41 -1.26 -11.28
CA MET A 264 5.44 -1.95 -12.13
C MET A 264 4.80 -3.15 -11.42
N GLY A 265 5.36 -3.60 -10.31
CA GLY A 265 5.20 -4.95 -9.79
C GLY A 265 6.13 -5.93 -10.50
N PHE A 266 6.78 -6.81 -9.73
CA PHE A 266 7.88 -7.63 -10.22
C PHE A 266 7.52 -8.51 -11.42
N GLU A 267 6.43 -9.29 -11.34
CA GLU A 267 5.98 -10.16 -12.43
C GLU A 267 5.52 -9.36 -13.68
N ALA A 268 4.86 -8.22 -13.47
CA ALA A 268 4.42 -7.37 -14.55
C ALA A 268 5.62 -6.76 -15.31
N ALA A 269 6.67 -6.36 -14.59
CA ALA A 269 7.92 -5.92 -15.18
C ALA A 269 8.56 -7.02 -16.04
N LEU A 270 8.70 -8.24 -15.50
CA LEU A 270 9.24 -9.37 -16.25
C LEU A 270 8.49 -9.61 -17.57
N ASN A 271 7.16 -9.64 -17.51
CA ASN A 271 6.32 -9.89 -18.68
C ASN A 271 6.37 -8.75 -19.70
N ALA A 272 6.40 -7.50 -19.24
CA ALA A 272 6.47 -6.32 -20.11
C ALA A 272 7.84 -6.16 -20.78
N TRP A 273 8.92 -6.52 -20.08
CA TRP A 273 10.29 -6.30 -20.56
C TRP A 273 10.85 -7.47 -21.36
N ARG A 274 10.40 -8.72 -21.13
CA ARG A 274 10.87 -9.91 -21.88
C ARG A 274 10.82 -9.73 -23.41
N PRO A 275 9.76 -9.18 -24.03
CA PRO A 275 9.71 -8.99 -25.48
C PRO A 275 10.79 -8.05 -26.04
N LEU A 276 11.39 -7.17 -25.23
CA LEU A 276 12.44 -6.26 -25.66
C LEU A 276 13.80 -6.96 -25.84
N LEU A 277 13.96 -8.14 -25.23
CA LEU A 277 15.15 -8.97 -25.37
C LEU A 277 15.18 -9.68 -26.72
N ARG A 278 16.37 -9.81 -27.28
CA ARG A 278 16.67 -10.76 -28.36
C ARG A 278 16.58 -12.20 -27.85
N SER A 279 16.51 -13.15 -28.77
CA SER A 279 16.65 -14.58 -28.42
C SER A 279 17.94 -14.82 -27.65
N ALA A 280 17.84 -15.59 -26.56
CA ALA A 280 18.89 -15.83 -25.56
C ALA A 280 19.45 -14.57 -24.85
N GLY A 281 18.77 -13.41 -24.96
CA GLY A 281 19.11 -12.19 -24.24
C GLY A 281 18.94 -12.34 -22.72
N CYS A 282 19.61 -11.46 -21.97
CA CYS A 282 19.64 -11.53 -20.50
C CYS A 282 18.97 -10.32 -19.84
N LEU A 283 18.33 -10.54 -18.70
CA LEU A 283 17.83 -9.50 -17.81
C LEU A 283 18.54 -9.61 -16.46
N MET A 284 19.15 -8.52 -16.02
CA MET A 284 19.50 -8.34 -14.61
C MET A 284 18.39 -7.50 -13.98
N VAL A 285 17.72 -8.05 -12.97
CA VAL A 285 16.72 -7.33 -12.18
C VAL A 285 16.99 -7.53 -10.70
N SER A 286 16.84 -6.48 -9.88
CA SER A 286 16.81 -6.62 -8.43
C SER A 286 15.42 -6.35 -7.87
N ASP A 287 15.09 -7.06 -6.78
CA ASP A 287 13.84 -6.86 -6.04
C ASP A 287 14.07 -6.96 -4.53
N LEU A 288 13.24 -6.27 -3.77
CA LEU A 288 13.24 -6.34 -2.31
C LEU A 288 12.51 -7.63 -1.88
N VAL A 289 13.17 -8.47 -1.07
CA VAL A 289 12.66 -9.79 -0.71
C VAL A 289 12.88 -10.12 0.76
N TRP A 290 12.08 -11.06 1.27
CA TRP A 290 12.35 -11.73 2.54
C TRP A 290 13.48 -12.74 2.36
N LEU A 291 14.51 -12.63 3.20
CA LEU A 291 15.69 -13.50 3.21
C LEU A 291 15.52 -14.71 4.14
N ASN A 292 14.48 -14.69 4.99
CA ASN A 292 14.10 -15.82 5.84
C ASN A 292 12.57 -16.01 5.86
N GLU A 293 12.13 -17.17 6.34
CA GLU A 293 10.71 -17.59 6.35
C GLU A 293 9.91 -17.03 7.53
N THR A 294 10.59 -16.49 8.54
CA THR A 294 9.95 -15.97 9.76
C THR A 294 10.50 -14.59 10.13
N PRO A 295 10.24 -13.55 9.32
CA PRO A 295 10.66 -12.19 9.66
C PRO A 295 9.91 -11.67 10.89
N SER A 296 10.48 -10.65 11.51
CA SER A 296 9.91 -9.94 12.64
C SER A 296 8.58 -9.27 12.24
N GLN A 297 7.58 -9.35 13.13
CA GLN A 297 6.24 -8.81 12.87
C GLN A 297 6.25 -7.30 12.58
N GLU A 298 7.18 -6.55 13.18
CA GLU A 298 7.34 -5.11 12.92
C GLU A 298 7.79 -4.85 11.47
N ALA A 299 8.79 -5.60 10.97
CA ALA A 299 9.23 -5.52 9.59
C ALA A 299 8.10 -5.94 8.62
N ILE A 300 7.37 -7.02 8.92
CA ILE A 300 6.23 -7.47 8.11
C ILE A 300 5.18 -6.36 8.01
N THR A 301 4.79 -5.77 9.15
CA THR A 301 3.77 -4.72 9.18
C THR A 301 4.18 -3.49 8.39
N PHE A 302 5.46 -3.12 8.44
CA PHE A 302 6.01 -2.01 7.67
C PHE A 302 6.03 -2.31 6.17
N TRP A 303 6.59 -3.44 5.74
CA TRP A 303 6.69 -3.75 4.32
C TRP A 303 5.36 -4.13 3.68
N GLN A 304 4.39 -4.67 4.43
CA GLN A 304 3.00 -4.84 3.94
C GLN A 304 2.34 -3.52 3.56
N GLN A 305 2.80 -2.43 4.16
CA GLN A 305 2.37 -1.08 3.86
C GLN A 305 3.14 -0.54 2.64
N GLU A 306 4.48 -0.56 2.67
CA GLU A 306 5.31 0.11 1.66
C GLU A 306 5.51 -0.70 0.37
N TYR A 307 5.63 -2.03 0.47
CA TYR A 307 5.75 -2.94 -0.68
C TYR A 307 4.98 -4.26 -0.44
N PRO A 308 3.64 -4.25 -0.61
CA PRO A 308 2.79 -5.41 -0.29
C PRO A 308 3.11 -6.68 -1.09
N ASP A 309 3.73 -6.54 -2.27
CA ASP A 309 4.13 -7.67 -3.13
C ASP A 309 5.47 -8.29 -2.71
N MET A 310 6.09 -7.86 -1.61
CA MET A 310 7.37 -8.42 -1.16
C MET A 310 7.25 -9.93 -0.87
N GLN A 311 8.05 -10.74 -1.58
CA GLN A 311 8.06 -12.20 -1.49
C GLN A 311 9.38 -12.75 -0.93
N THR A 312 9.45 -14.05 -0.65
CA THR A 312 10.73 -14.73 -0.39
C THR A 312 11.50 -14.96 -1.69
N VAL A 313 12.82 -15.19 -1.58
CA VAL A 313 13.66 -15.56 -2.74
C VAL A 313 13.09 -16.77 -3.47
N ALA A 314 12.62 -17.80 -2.75
CA ALA A 314 12.09 -19.02 -3.34
C ALA A 314 10.84 -18.76 -4.21
N VAL A 315 9.93 -17.90 -3.74
CA VAL A 315 8.74 -17.51 -4.51
C VAL A 315 9.13 -16.71 -5.75
N ARG A 316 10.07 -15.77 -5.63
CA ARG A 316 10.57 -15.00 -6.79
C ARG A 316 11.20 -15.89 -7.85
N LEU A 317 12.00 -16.89 -7.46
CA LEU A 317 12.58 -17.85 -8.40
C LEU A 317 11.48 -18.61 -9.18
N ALA A 318 10.41 -19.04 -8.51
CA ALA A 318 9.29 -19.73 -9.17
C ALA A 318 8.53 -18.80 -10.15
N GLN A 319 8.28 -17.55 -9.75
CA GLN A 319 7.64 -16.54 -10.62
C GLN A 319 8.49 -16.22 -11.86
N ILE A 320 9.82 -16.13 -11.70
CA ILE A 320 10.76 -15.91 -12.79
C ILE A 320 10.69 -17.04 -13.83
N GLU A 321 10.69 -18.30 -13.37
CA GLU A 321 10.55 -19.46 -14.26
C GLU A 321 9.21 -19.46 -15.01
N GLN A 322 8.12 -19.15 -14.30
CA GLN A 322 6.79 -19.01 -14.90
C GLN A 322 6.71 -17.88 -15.94
N ALA A 323 7.47 -16.80 -15.72
CA ALA A 323 7.60 -15.69 -16.66
C ALA A 323 8.48 -16.01 -17.89
N GLY A 324 8.94 -17.26 -18.04
CA GLY A 324 9.70 -17.71 -19.20
C GLY A 324 11.19 -17.39 -19.14
N PHE A 325 11.74 -17.18 -17.94
CA PHE A 325 13.17 -16.94 -17.75
C PHE A 325 13.85 -18.13 -17.08
N ARG A 326 15.07 -18.43 -17.53
CA ARG A 326 15.99 -19.30 -16.82
C ARG A 326 16.85 -18.47 -15.89
N VAL A 327 16.92 -18.86 -14.61
CA VAL A 327 17.83 -18.22 -13.64
C VAL A 327 19.26 -18.68 -13.92
N LEU A 328 20.15 -17.75 -14.24
CA LEU A 328 21.59 -18.01 -14.40
C LEU A 328 22.33 -17.88 -13.07
N SER A 329 21.98 -16.86 -12.28
CA SER A 329 22.51 -16.66 -10.94
C SER A 329 21.57 -15.76 -10.14
N HIS A 330 21.67 -15.81 -8.82
CA HIS A 330 21.10 -14.80 -7.94
C HIS A 330 21.95 -14.66 -6.68
N PHE A 331 22.03 -13.47 -6.12
CA PHE A 331 22.70 -13.23 -4.84
C PHE A 331 22.11 -12.03 -4.11
N THR A 332 22.22 -12.05 -2.79
CA THR A 332 21.77 -10.94 -1.94
C THR A 332 22.76 -9.79 -2.04
N LEU A 333 22.23 -8.58 -2.17
CA LEU A 333 23.00 -7.34 -2.22
C LEU A 333 23.81 -7.14 -0.93
N SER A 334 25.02 -6.62 -1.04
CA SER A 334 25.93 -6.49 0.11
C SER A 334 25.45 -5.46 1.14
N GLU A 335 25.83 -5.62 2.41
CA GLU A 335 25.58 -4.61 3.45
C GLU A 335 26.18 -3.24 3.08
N GLN A 336 27.31 -3.21 2.38
CA GLN A 336 27.92 -1.97 1.90
C GLN A 336 27.00 -1.22 0.94
N ALA A 337 26.30 -1.93 0.04
CA ALA A 337 25.36 -1.31 -0.88
C ALA A 337 24.17 -0.64 -0.17
N TRP A 338 23.75 -1.19 0.97
CA TRP A 338 22.75 -0.58 1.83
C TRP A 338 23.32 0.63 2.57
N ALA A 339 24.53 0.51 3.12
CA ALA A 339 25.21 1.61 3.81
C ALA A 339 25.48 2.81 2.88
N ASP A 340 25.83 2.57 1.61
CA ASP A 340 26.06 3.60 0.59
C ASP A 340 24.79 4.41 0.28
N TYR A 341 23.60 3.88 0.58
CA TYR A 341 22.33 4.57 0.43
C TYR A 341 21.82 5.15 1.76
N TYR A 342 21.67 4.32 2.79
CA TYR A 342 21.07 4.73 4.07
C TYR A 342 21.99 5.63 4.90
N GLY A 343 23.32 5.56 4.74
CA GLY A 343 24.26 6.43 5.44
C GLY A 343 24.05 7.91 5.11
N PRO A 344 24.17 8.31 3.82
CA PRO A 344 23.87 9.68 3.39
C PRO A 344 22.41 10.10 3.65
N LEU A 345 21.45 9.20 3.42
CA LEU A 345 20.03 9.46 3.69
C LEU A 345 19.79 9.81 5.16
N LYS A 346 20.33 9.01 6.09
CA LYS A 346 20.21 9.25 7.53
C LYS A 346 20.78 10.60 7.92
N ALA A 347 21.98 10.94 7.44
CA ALA A 347 22.61 12.23 7.74
C ALA A 347 21.74 13.42 7.28
N GLU A 348 21.17 13.35 6.07
CA GLU A 348 20.31 14.40 5.53
C GLU A 348 18.97 14.51 6.28
N VAL A 349 18.35 13.37 6.64
CA VAL A 349 17.10 13.31 7.40
C VAL A 349 17.29 13.85 8.82
N GLU A 350 18.34 13.44 9.53
CA GLU A 350 18.65 13.93 10.89
C GLU A 350 18.92 15.44 10.89
N GLN A 351 19.69 15.93 9.91
CA GLN A 351 19.94 17.36 9.78
C GLN A 351 18.64 18.15 9.59
N ARG A 352 17.73 17.68 8.74
CA ARG A 352 16.48 18.39 8.46
C ARG A 352 15.46 18.29 9.58
N LEU A 353 15.31 17.12 10.21
CA LEU A 353 14.40 16.93 11.35
C LEU A 353 14.75 17.88 12.51
N SER A 354 16.02 18.24 12.69
CA SER A 354 16.41 19.22 13.71
C SER A 354 15.85 20.63 13.46
N HIS A 355 15.47 20.96 12.22
CA HIS A 355 14.88 22.24 11.82
C HIS A 355 13.38 22.14 11.50
N GLN A 356 12.88 20.95 11.15
CA GLN A 356 11.51 20.69 10.70
C GLN A 356 10.97 19.40 11.34
N PRO A 357 10.80 19.36 12.68
CA PRO A 357 10.44 18.13 13.39
C PRO A 357 9.06 17.59 13.03
N ASP A 358 8.16 18.46 12.54
CA ASP A 358 6.78 18.12 12.21
C ASP A 358 6.59 17.64 10.76
N SER A 359 7.67 17.55 9.96
CA SER A 359 7.58 17.08 8.57
C SER A 359 7.25 15.58 8.52
N ALA A 360 6.08 15.24 7.99
CA ALA A 360 5.65 13.85 7.81
C ALA A 360 6.61 13.05 6.91
N ALA A 361 7.11 13.66 5.83
CA ALA A 361 8.06 13.01 4.92
C ALA A 361 9.36 12.61 5.62
N LEU A 362 9.92 13.52 6.42
CA LEU A 362 11.14 13.24 7.17
C LEU A 362 10.93 12.20 8.27
N GLN A 363 9.78 12.24 8.96
CA GLN A 363 9.44 11.25 9.99
C GLN A 363 9.27 9.85 9.40
N ASP A 364 8.67 9.74 8.21
CA ASP A 364 8.50 8.45 7.55
C ASP A 364 9.82 7.90 7.00
N MET A 365 10.69 8.73 6.42
CA MET A 365 12.05 8.31 6.06
C MET A 365 12.83 7.85 7.30
N ALA A 366 12.70 8.55 8.44
CA ALA A 366 13.32 8.14 9.69
C ALA A 366 12.79 6.79 10.19
N ARG A 367 11.49 6.50 9.99
CA ARG A 367 10.90 5.20 10.29
C ARG A 367 11.48 4.11 9.38
N GLU A 368 11.60 4.37 8.09
CA GLU A 368 12.23 3.44 7.14
C GLU A 368 13.70 3.15 7.51
N ILE A 369 14.48 4.18 7.83
CA ILE A 369 15.86 4.04 8.33
C ILE A 369 15.89 3.14 9.57
N ALA A 370 14.98 3.34 10.52
CA ALA A 370 14.92 2.52 11.74
C ALA A 370 14.56 1.05 11.46
N ILE A 371 13.69 0.79 10.49
CA ILE A 371 13.37 -0.57 10.03
C ILE A 371 14.59 -1.23 9.39
N TYR A 372 15.29 -0.50 8.52
CA TYR A 372 16.56 -0.92 7.94
C TYR A 372 17.60 -1.27 9.02
N GLU A 373 17.89 -0.35 9.95
CA GLU A 373 18.94 -0.54 10.95
C GLU A 373 18.68 -1.73 11.88
N ARG A 374 17.40 -2.04 12.13
CA ARG A 374 17.01 -3.11 13.05
C ARG A 374 16.85 -4.48 12.39
N TYR A 375 16.40 -4.51 11.13
CA TYR A 375 15.91 -5.75 10.50
C TYR A 375 16.60 -6.09 9.17
N LEU A 376 17.63 -5.34 8.74
CA LEU A 376 18.47 -5.78 7.62
C LEU A 376 19.00 -7.19 7.88
N GLY A 377 18.90 -8.06 6.87
CA GLY A 377 19.24 -9.49 6.98
C GLY A 377 18.02 -10.39 7.20
N GLU A 378 16.90 -9.85 7.71
CA GLU A 378 15.59 -10.51 7.55
C GLU A 378 14.99 -10.23 6.18
N PHE A 379 15.26 -9.03 5.66
CA PHE A 379 15.00 -8.63 4.29
C PHE A 379 16.25 -8.08 3.61
N GLY A 380 16.22 -8.02 2.29
CA GLY A 380 17.28 -7.42 1.50
C GLY A 380 16.91 -7.36 0.03
N TYR A 381 17.74 -6.67 -0.75
CA TYR A 381 17.63 -6.68 -2.20
C TYR A 381 18.30 -7.95 -2.71
N GLN A 382 17.61 -8.68 -3.57
CA GLN A 382 18.14 -9.84 -4.26
C GLN A 382 18.35 -9.46 -5.72
N MET A 383 19.58 -9.63 -6.22
CA MET A 383 19.87 -9.50 -7.65
C MET A 383 19.64 -10.84 -8.33
N PHE A 384 18.91 -10.83 -9.45
CA PHE A 384 18.62 -11.99 -10.29
C PHE A 384 19.19 -11.73 -11.68
N VAL A 385 20.03 -12.65 -12.16
CA VAL A 385 20.55 -12.65 -13.52
C VAL A 385 19.86 -13.75 -14.30
N LEU A 386 19.10 -13.34 -15.31
CA LEU A 386 18.11 -14.15 -15.98
C LEU A 386 18.43 -14.23 -17.47
N GLN A 387 18.12 -15.38 -18.09
CA GLN A 387 18.16 -15.54 -19.54
C GLN A 387 16.74 -15.79 -20.04
N SER A 388 16.33 -15.08 -21.09
CA SER A 388 15.05 -15.37 -21.75
C SER A 388 15.08 -16.79 -22.32
N SER A 389 14.05 -17.57 -22.02
CA SER A 389 13.81 -18.85 -22.71
C SER A 389 13.21 -18.55 -24.08
N ASP A 390 13.50 -19.42 -25.05
CA ASP A 390 12.90 -19.36 -26.40
C ASP A 390 11.43 -19.75 -26.42
#